data_AF-A0A2K4ZP96-F1
#
_entry.id   AF-A0A2K4ZP96-F1
#
_cell.length_a   1.000
_cell.length_b   1.000
_cell.length_c   1.000
_cell.angle_alpha   90.00
_cell.angle_beta   90.00
_cell.angle_gamma   90.00
#
_symmetry.space_group_name_H-M   'P 1'
#
loop_
_entity.id
_entity.type
_entity.pdbx_description
1 polymer ?
#
loop_
_entity_poly.entity_id
_entity_poly.type
_entity_poly.pdbx_seq_one_letter_code
_entity_poly.pdbx_strand_id
1 'polypeptide(L)' 'MDQQMIELKLNPFIKCIAIKLGLFESEIIDEYNFGIHEEDKIEEFEKKYLDIEDCIIVRVDM' A
#
# COMPACT_ATOMS: atom_id res chain seq x y z
N MET A 1 35.25 -15.69 -17.13
CA MET A 1 34.19 -14.69 -17.34
C MET A 1 33.33 -14.77 -16.09
N ASP A 2 33.68 -13.97 -15.08
CA ASP A 2 33.03 -14.06 -13.77
C ASP A 2 31.61 -13.51 -13.86
N GLN A 3 30.63 -14.37 -13.63
CA GLN A 3 29.24 -13.96 -13.45
C GLN A 3 29.13 -13.33 -12.06
N GLN A 4 29.15 -12.00 -11.98
CA GLN A 4 28.81 -11.30 -10.74
C GLN A 4 27.33 -11.57 -10.44
N MET A 5 27.05 -12.34 -9.39
CA MET A 5 25.70 -12.39 -8.81
C MET A 5 25.40 -11.01 -8.24
N ILE A 6 24.41 -10.34 -8.81
CA ILE A 6 23.85 -9.12 -8.23
C ILE A 6 22.93 -9.54 -7.10
N GLU A 7 23.33 -9.22 -5.87
CA GLU A 7 22.48 -9.42 -4.70
C GLU A 7 21.38 -8.35 -4.71
N LEU A 8 20.15 -8.77 -5.04
CA LEU A 8 18.98 -7.92 -4.98
C LEU A 8 18.55 -7.79 -3.50
N LYS A 9 18.81 -6.63 -2.90
CA LYS A 9 18.25 -6.29 -1.60
C LYS A 9 16.77 -5.98 -1.75
N LEU A 10 15.93 -6.88 -1.24
CA LEU A 10 14.51 -6.60 -1.01
C LEU A 10 14.44 -5.68 0.21
N ASN A 11 13.94 -4.46 0.00
CA ASN A 11 13.65 -3.55 1.10
C ASN A 11 12.21 -3.82 1.55
N PRO A 12 11.98 -4.09 2.85
CA PRO A 12 10.63 -4.30 3.35
C PRO A 12 9.82 -3.01 3.22
N PHE A 13 8.54 -3.15 2.93
CA PHE A 13 7.62 -2.03 2.78
C PHE A 13 6.21 -2.42 3.18
N ILE A 14 5.41 -1.42 3.50
CA ILE A 14 3.99 -1.59 3.78
C ILE A 14 3.24 -1.06 2.56
N LYS A 15 2.49 -1.93 1.88
CA LYS A 15 1.60 -1.52 0.80
C LYS A 15 0.24 -1.16 1.39
N CYS A 16 -0.19 0.08 1.21
CA CYS A 16 -1.55 0.51 1.51
C CYS A 16 -2.36 0.54 0.22
N ILE A 17 -3.58 -0.01 0.26
CA ILE A 17 -4.49 -0.08 -0.87
C ILE A 17 -5.84 0.44 -0.41
N ALA A 18 -6.31 1.52 -1.03
CA ALA A 18 -7.65 2.04 -0.83
C ALA A 18 -8.60 1.38 -1.85
N ILE A 19 -9.63 0.72 -1.35
CA ILE A 19 -10.60 -0.01 -2.16
C ILE A 19 -11.97 0.61 -1.94
N LYS A 20 -12.61 1.05 -3.03
CA LYS A 20 -14.01 1.44 -3.04
C LYS A 20 -14.87 0.21 -3.31
N LEU A 21 -15.76 -0.09 -2.38
CA LEU A 21 -16.73 -1.17 -2.49
C LEU A 21 -17.95 -0.67 -3.27
N GLY A 22 -18.37 -1.46 -4.24
CA GLY A 22 -19.65 -1.31 -4.93
C GLY A 22 -20.51 -2.55 -4.74
N LEU A 23 -21.79 -2.43 -5.10
CA LEU A 23 -22.78 -3.52 -5.00
C LEU A 23 -22.40 -4.77 -5.82
N PHE A 24 -21.66 -4.60 -6.92
CA PHE A 24 -21.32 -5.68 -7.85
C PHE A 24 -19.83 -5.89 -8.03
N GLU A 25 -19.04 -4.83 -7.89
CA GLU A 25 -17.59 -4.87 -8.04
C GLU A 25 -16.92 -3.93 -7.04
N SER A 26 -15.65 -4.19 -6.77
CA SER A 26 -14.80 -3.32 -5.95
C SER A 26 -13.65 -2.82 -6.80
N GLU A 27 -13.26 -1.56 -6.59
CA GLU A 27 -12.24 -0.88 -7.37
C GLU A 27 -11.11 -0.41 -6.45
N ILE A 28 -9.86 -0.62 -6.86
CA ILE A 28 -8.72 0.03 -6.21
C ILE A 28 -8.68 1.47 -6.69
N ILE A 29 -8.89 2.39 -5.76
CA ILE A 29 -8.96 3.83 -6.06
C ILE A 29 -7.66 4.57 -5.74
N ASP A 30 -6.79 3.99 -4.91
CA ASP A 30 -5.41 4.43 -4.70
C ASP A 30 -4.56 3.31 -4.11
N GLU A 31 -3.25 3.35 -4.35
CA GLU A 31 -2.28 2.46 -3.73
C GLU A 31 -0.92 3.14 -3.56
N TYR A 32 -0.24 2.84 -2.46
CA TYR A 32 1.09 3.37 -2.19
C TYR A 32 1.96 2.42 -1.37
N ASN A 33 3.26 2.39 -1.66
CA ASN A 33 4.25 1.63 -0.91
C ASN A 33 4.99 2.57 0.04
N PHE A 34 4.83 2.36 1.35
CA PHE A 34 5.50 3.10 2.39
C PHE A 34 6.70 2.32 2.94
N GLY A 35 7.74 3.03 3.37
CA GLY A 35 8.76 2.43 4.21
C GLY A 35 8.20 2.01 5.56
N ILE A 36 8.77 0.97 6.17
CA ILE A 36 8.35 0.42 7.48
C ILE A 36 8.41 1.40 8.67
N HIS A 37 8.94 2.60 8.46
CA HIS A 37 9.08 3.64 9.48
C HIS A 37 8.28 4.90 9.15
N GLU A 38 7.44 4.87 8.11
CA GLU A 38 6.65 6.02 7.65
C GLU A 38 5.22 6.01 8.21
N GLU A 39 5.03 5.63 9.48
CA GLU A 39 3.69 5.49 10.10
C GLU A 39 2.86 6.77 9.98
N ASP A 40 3.47 7.94 10.18
CA ASP A 40 2.78 9.24 10.03
C ASP A 40 2.19 9.43 8.62
N LYS A 41 2.88 8.94 7.58
CA LYS A 41 2.41 9.03 6.19
C LYS A 41 1.35 7.97 5.88
N ILE A 42 1.44 6.80 6.51
CA ILE A 42 0.41 5.76 6.42
C ILE A 42 -0.89 6.30 7.04
N GLU A 43 -0.82 6.92 8.21
CA GLU A 43 -1.99 7.55 8.82
C GLU A 43 -2.55 8.69 7.95
N GLU A 44 -1.68 9.52 7.35
CA GLU A 44 -2.12 10.57 6.43
C GLU A 44 -2.83 9.99 5.22
N PHE A 45 -2.33 8.89 4.65
CA PHE A 45 -2.98 8.16 3.58
C PHE A 45 -4.37 7.69 3.99
N GLU A 46 -4.50 7.01 5.13
CA GLU A 46 -5.78 6.52 5.65
C GLU A 46 -6.79 7.65 5.87
N LYS A 47 -6.33 8.79 6.40
CA LYS A 47 -7.17 9.96 6.66
C LYS A 47 -7.83 10.51 5.40
N LYS A 48 -7.24 10.33 4.21
CA LYS A 48 -7.85 10.78 2.94
C LYS A 48 -9.14 10.04 2.59
N TYR A 49 -9.34 8.83 3.13
CA TYR A 49 -10.44 7.95 2.76
C TYR A 49 -11.46 7.71 3.89
N LEU A 50 -11.21 8.24 5.10
CA LEU A 50 -12.08 8.07 6.27
C LEU A 50 -13.54 8.49 6.02
N ASP A 51 -13.75 9.55 5.24
CA ASP A 51 -15.08 10.12 4.98
C ASP A 51 -15.74 9.55 3.70
N ILE A 52 -15.07 8.63 3.00
CA ILE A 52 -15.63 8.02 1.78
C ILE A 52 -16.49 6.83 2.18
N GLU A 53 -17.80 6.93 1.92
CA GLU A 53 -18.72 5.81 2.10
C GLU A 53 -18.27 4.60 1.27
N ASP A 54 -18.44 3.42 1.87
CA ASP A 54 -18.09 2.13 1.26
C ASP A 54 -16.60 2.03 0.85
N CYS A 55 -15.69 2.70 1.56
CA CYS A 55 -14.25 2.58 1.35
C CYS A 55 -13.56 1.77 2.47
N ILE A 56 -12.61 0.92 2.07
CA ILE A 56 -11.73 0.20 3.00
C ILE A 56 -10.27 0.45 2.65
N ILE A 57 -9.42 0.50 3.68
CA ILE A 57 -7.96 0.49 3.52
C ILE A 57 -7.45 -0.89 3.89
N VAL A 58 -6.62 -1.48 3.04
CA VAL A 58 -5.88 -2.72 3.33
C VAL A 58 -4.40 -2.39 3.43
N ARG A 59 -3.77 -2.81 4.54
CA ARG A 59 -2.32 -2.79 4.74
C ARG A 59 -1.76 -4.19 4.46
N VAL A 60 -0.68 -4.26 3.68
CA VAL A 60 0.03 -5.50 3.38
C VAL A 60 1.50 -5.32 3.70
N ASP A 61 2.01 -6.07 4.67
CA ASP A 61 3.44 -6.12 5.00
C ASP A 61 4.16 -7.02 3.98
N MET A 62 5.15 -6.45 3.28
CA MET A 62 5.87 -7.07 2.16
C MET A 62 7.37 -7.19 2.42
#